data_AF-A0A1V5VH61-F1
#
_entry.id   AF-A0A1V5VH61-F1
#
_cell.length_a   1.000
_cell.length_b   1.000
_cell.length_c   1.000
_cell.angle_alpha   90.00
_cell.angle_beta   90.00
_cell.angle_gamma   90.00
#
_symmetry.space_group_name_H-M   'P 1'
#
loop_
_entity.id
_entity.type
_entity.pdbx_description
1 polymer ?
#
loop_
_entity_poly.entity_id
_entity_poly.type
_entity_poly.pdbx_seq_one_letter_code
_entity_poly.pdbx_strand_id
1 'polypeptide(L)'
;MEILSTKIRLDIPLCLIGIKDKSKTLMFFSFSHGLSVWLAFFMVFCDISNSAAAVDMKAVSALEITRESLANTDLEFLDDVIVKVYSPSLVLLAEGKMEQSKTFSIEVPGLDDYEWLYVEIGEQESHIYGIFNIEEGVVVDYVTSTIMEAMLKMKTRMENITFEEMKHILYELHKAADADELSKAKNDSDAIRMLFSDEEYRLMLGDMAISFSTPGNTLEEYVKLNETMSQGISLFGKGDVEALKMMLTVDAKIEIDGQTVTGDQIIDSLRSLRNKYEVLKWDASCERIIVNENRAEVETLERIILSDKTEGSITKNIRMGFVNIFVKNENQWKLQERRMKKCEPASALIFADGSSADWTGIRPCVSKFTSKSGLKGEKAELSSIYMAFDDHGIFWRLENTNNLFEESFGDASAALIDETTHVMYVVSLLNEVSGKTEEGVHSWTGVNAGKEYSMNETSMTAPDGFNEKMRYLPDNFHVGASFAEGTLSKKEIKGLNKTAFLNARIIIDRGDGKTEVLSEGVPIEFEVPLLLLQ
;
A
#
# COMPACT_ATOMS: atom_id res chain seq x y z
N MET A 1 53.97 38.71 -6.80
CA MET A 1 54.44 39.77 -5.90
C MET A 1 53.31 40.79 -5.78
N GLU A 2 53.08 41.29 -4.57
CA GLU A 2 51.83 41.83 -4.02
C GLU A 2 51.30 43.15 -4.63
N ILE A 3 49.96 43.24 -4.61
CA ILE A 3 49.05 44.34 -4.20
C ILE A 3 49.62 45.77 -4.04
N LEU A 4 48.97 46.75 -4.70
CA LEU A 4 48.31 47.90 -4.05
C LEU A 4 47.48 48.79 -5.02
N SER A 5 46.19 48.90 -4.66
CA SER A 5 45.20 49.99 -4.77
C SER A 5 45.61 51.34 -5.40
N THR A 6 44.70 52.02 -6.12
CA THR A 6 43.88 53.18 -5.63
C THR A 6 42.86 53.69 -6.68
N LYS A 7 41.71 54.14 -6.14
CA LYS A 7 40.48 54.77 -6.66
C LYS A 7 40.60 55.80 -7.80
N ILE A 8 39.58 55.83 -8.66
CA ILE A 8 39.21 57.00 -9.49
C ILE A 8 37.75 57.39 -9.18
N ARG A 9 37.56 58.66 -8.79
CA ARG A 9 36.29 59.37 -8.62
C ARG A 9 35.76 59.81 -9.99
N LEU A 10 34.46 59.71 -10.21
CA LEU A 10 33.73 60.34 -11.31
C LEU A 10 32.62 61.21 -10.71
N ASP A 11 32.80 62.53 -10.82
CA ASP A 11 31.80 63.54 -10.48
C ASP A 11 30.84 63.71 -11.66
N ILE A 12 29.56 63.36 -11.49
CA ILE A 12 28.45 63.69 -12.40
C ILE A 12 27.30 64.25 -11.53
N PRO A 13 26.67 65.38 -11.90
CA PRO A 13 25.73 66.08 -11.03
C PRO A 13 24.36 65.40 -10.97
N LEU A 14 23.83 65.32 -9.74
CA LEU A 14 22.50 64.83 -9.36
C LEU A 14 21.35 65.76 -9.81
N CYS A 15 20.23 65.17 -10.20
CA CYS A 15 18.91 65.81 -10.22
C CYS A 15 17.93 64.89 -9.48
N LEU A 16 17.45 65.33 -8.31
CA LEU A 16 16.66 64.59 -7.32
C LEU A 16 15.14 64.72 -7.57
N ILE A 17 14.40 63.61 -7.48
CA ILE A 17 12.95 63.57 -7.31
C ILE A 17 12.65 63.58 -5.80
N GLY A 18 11.94 64.60 -5.32
CA GLY A 18 11.50 64.71 -3.93
C GLY A 18 10.04 64.29 -3.75
N ILE A 19 9.81 63.25 -2.95
CA ILE A 19 8.49 62.89 -2.39
C ILE A 19 8.33 63.70 -1.10
N LYS A 20 7.22 64.42 -0.95
CA LYS A 20 6.96 65.28 0.21
C LYS A 20 5.88 64.66 1.10
N ASP A 21 6.33 64.05 2.19
CA ASP A 21 5.54 63.90 3.43
C ASP A 21 5.49 65.26 4.16
N LYS A 22 4.43 65.48 4.94
CA LYS A 22 4.13 66.71 5.68
C LYS A 22 5.11 66.94 6.84
N SER A 23 6.36 67.27 6.56
CA SER A 23 7.09 68.37 7.24
C SER A 23 8.46 68.61 6.61
N LYS A 24 8.64 69.86 6.16
CA LYS A 24 9.89 70.63 6.01
C LYS A 24 11.02 70.07 5.10
N THR A 25 10.96 70.52 3.84
CA THR A 25 12.06 71.12 3.03
C THR A 25 13.19 70.15 2.60
N LEU A 26 13.50 69.92 1.31
CA LEU A 26 14.00 70.91 0.35
C LEU A 26 13.89 70.45 -1.13
N MET A 27 13.57 71.44 -1.95
CA MET A 27 13.80 71.71 -3.39
C MET A 27 15.11 71.15 -3.99
N PHE A 28 15.37 71.05 -5.31
CA PHE A 28 14.74 71.35 -6.63
C PHE A 28 15.65 70.66 -7.69
N PHE A 29 15.18 70.44 -8.93
CA PHE A 29 15.93 70.85 -10.16
C PHE A 29 15.05 70.77 -11.43
N SER A 30 15.47 71.55 -12.42
CA SER A 30 14.71 72.09 -13.55
C SER A 30 14.93 71.34 -14.88
N PHE A 31 13.85 71.18 -15.64
CA PHE A 31 13.85 70.77 -17.03
C PHE A 31 14.21 71.93 -17.97
N SER A 32 14.96 71.64 -19.04
CA SER A 32 14.90 72.45 -20.25
C SER A 32 15.08 71.57 -21.49
N HIS A 33 14.23 71.84 -22.49
CA HIS A 33 14.24 71.34 -23.89
C HIS A 33 13.61 69.97 -24.15
N GLY A 34 12.42 69.98 -24.75
CA GLY A 34 11.94 68.87 -25.58
C GLY A 34 10.45 68.56 -25.50
N LEU A 35 9.59 69.50 -25.93
CA LEU A 35 8.14 69.27 -26.11
C LEU A 35 7.82 68.19 -27.19
N SER A 36 8.83 67.65 -27.86
CA SER A 36 8.75 66.57 -28.86
C SER A 36 9.06 65.17 -28.31
N VAL A 37 9.53 65.04 -27.07
CA VAL A 37 9.78 63.73 -26.43
C VAL A 37 8.55 63.20 -25.70
N TRP A 38 7.64 64.09 -25.26
CA TRP A 38 6.44 63.71 -24.52
C TRP A 38 5.39 62.97 -25.35
N LEU A 39 5.26 63.25 -26.65
CA LEU A 39 4.32 62.51 -27.52
C LEU A 39 4.84 61.12 -27.91
N ALA A 40 6.17 60.94 -28.00
CA ALA A 40 6.78 59.63 -28.18
C ALA A 40 6.73 58.80 -26.89
N PHE A 41 6.89 59.43 -25.71
CA PHE A 41 6.70 58.75 -24.43
C PHE A 41 5.23 58.40 -24.15
N PHE A 42 4.25 59.19 -24.58
CA PHE A 42 2.83 58.86 -24.38
C PHE A 42 2.35 57.73 -25.32
N MET A 43 2.84 57.65 -26.56
CA MET A 43 2.52 56.50 -27.42
C MET A 43 3.27 55.23 -26.98
N VAL A 44 4.49 55.34 -26.47
CA VAL A 44 5.20 54.20 -25.86
C VAL A 44 4.59 53.82 -24.51
N PHE A 45 4.04 54.74 -23.71
CA PHE A 45 3.31 54.38 -22.48
C PHE A 45 1.89 53.86 -22.74
N CYS A 46 1.23 54.24 -23.83
CA CYS A 46 -0.03 53.61 -24.25
C CYS A 46 0.18 52.23 -24.88
N ASP A 47 1.33 51.96 -25.51
CA ASP A 47 1.69 50.58 -25.89
C ASP A 47 2.25 49.76 -24.71
N ILE A 48 2.91 50.38 -23.73
CA ILE A 48 3.39 49.69 -22.52
C ILE A 48 2.30 49.50 -21.45
N SER A 49 1.17 50.22 -21.55
CA SER A 49 -0.04 49.90 -20.77
C SER A 49 -0.98 48.90 -21.46
N ASN A 50 -0.66 48.47 -22.69
CA ASN A 50 -1.20 47.25 -23.30
C ASN A 50 -0.21 46.07 -23.28
N SER A 51 1.04 46.29 -22.86
CA SER A 51 1.93 45.24 -22.37
C SER A 51 2.07 45.31 -20.85
N ALA A 52 0.96 45.63 -20.17
CA ALA A 52 0.76 45.16 -18.81
C ALA A 52 1.03 43.66 -18.83
N ALA A 53 1.83 43.20 -17.87
CA ALA A 53 2.15 41.81 -17.67
C ALA A 53 0.96 40.93 -18.08
N ALA A 54 1.11 40.22 -19.21
CA ALA A 54 0.60 38.88 -19.29
C ALA A 54 1.35 38.10 -18.20
N VAL A 55 0.95 38.34 -16.95
CA VAL A 55 0.74 37.23 -16.05
C VAL A 55 -0.10 36.30 -16.91
N ASP A 56 0.44 35.14 -17.26
CA ASP A 56 -0.38 34.03 -17.71
C ASP A 56 -1.45 33.87 -16.63
N MET A 57 -2.58 34.58 -16.77
CA MET A 57 -3.83 34.19 -16.15
C MET A 57 -4.16 32.91 -16.89
N LYS A 58 -3.59 31.81 -16.41
CA LYS A 58 -4.04 30.47 -16.79
C LYS A 58 -5.55 30.52 -16.76
N ALA A 59 -6.19 30.06 -17.83
CA ALA A 59 -7.64 30.03 -17.92
C ALA A 59 -8.19 29.44 -16.62
N VAL A 60 -9.04 30.22 -15.94
CA VAL A 60 -9.72 29.78 -14.74
C VAL A 60 -11.01 29.15 -15.24
N SER A 61 -11.09 27.83 -15.13
CA SER A 61 -12.30 27.07 -15.47
C SER A 61 -12.98 26.66 -14.16
N ALA A 62 -14.31 26.65 -14.16
CA ALA A 62 -15.09 26.33 -12.99
C ALA A 62 -15.35 24.81 -12.95
N LEU A 63 -14.95 24.16 -11.86
CA LEU A 63 -15.27 22.77 -11.58
C LEU A 63 -16.61 22.72 -10.85
N GLU A 64 -17.60 22.05 -11.43
CA GLU A 64 -18.92 21.88 -10.82
C GLU A 64 -19.00 20.55 -10.07
N ILE A 65 -19.30 20.62 -8.77
CA ILE A 65 -19.70 19.48 -7.95
C ILE A 65 -21.21 19.53 -7.82
N THR A 66 -21.86 18.50 -8.34
CA THR A 66 -23.32 18.39 -8.31
C THR A 66 -23.75 17.47 -7.17
N ARG A 67 -25.00 17.61 -6.72
CA ARG A 67 -25.59 16.63 -5.82
C ARG A 67 -25.58 15.21 -6.41
N GLU A 68 -25.75 15.05 -7.72
CA GLU A 68 -25.70 13.74 -8.38
C GLU A 68 -24.33 13.07 -8.20
N SER A 69 -23.25 13.85 -8.20
CA SER A 69 -21.89 13.38 -7.90
C SER A 69 -21.71 12.89 -6.45
N LEU A 70 -22.61 13.28 -5.54
CA LEU A 70 -22.62 12.90 -4.12
C LEU A 70 -23.73 11.90 -3.78
N ALA A 71 -24.50 11.43 -4.78
CA ALA A 71 -25.72 10.64 -4.55
C ALA A 71 -25.50 9.30 -3.83
N ASN A 72 -24.26 8.81 -3.83
CA ASN A 72 -23.85 7.58 -3.16
C ASN A 72 -23.07 7.84 -1.87
N THR A 73 -23.20 9.04 -1.28
CA THR A 73 -22.48 9.47 -0.08
C THR A 73 -23.44 10.04 0.97
N ASP A 74 -23.12 9.90 2.26
CA ASP A 74 -23.91 10.48 3.35
C ASP A 74 -23.75 12.01 3.46
N LEU A 75 -22.80 12.57 2.71
CA LEU A 75 -22.53 14.00 2.66
C LEU A 75 -23.63 14.80 1.93
N GLU A 76 -24.60 14.13 1.30
CA GLU A 76 -25.77 14.78 0.69
C GLU A 76 -26.56 15.71 1.64
N PHE A 77 -26.35 15.57 2.96
CA PHE A 77 -27.14 16.23 4.01
C PHE A 77 -26.38 17.26 4.83
N LEU A 78 -25.10 17.54 4.53
CA LEU A 78 -24.27 18.44 5.34
C LEU A 78 -24.28 19.88 4.81
N ASP A 79 -24.57 20.84 5.70
CA ASP A 79 -24.32 22.27 5.50
C ASP A 79 -22.81 22.55 5.75
N ASP A 80 -22.21 23.55 5.07
CA ASP A 80 -20.83 24.02 5.32
C ASP A 80 -19.68 23.04 4.99
N VAL A 81 -19.88 22.09 4.07
CA VAL A 81 -18.83 21.17 3.60
C VAL A 81 -17.69 21.93 2.90
N ILE A 82 -16.46 21.63 3.31
CA ILE A 82 -15.25 22.16 2.66
C ILE A 82 -14.89 21.24 1.51
N VAL A 83 -14.68 21.83 0.34
CA VAL A 83 -14.18 21.15 -0.86
C VAL A 83 -12.79 21.68 -1.16
N LYS A 84 -11.83 20.77 -1.29
CA LYS A 84 -10.47 21.09 -1.73
C LYS A 84 -10.15 20.29 -2.98
N VAL A 85 -9.51 20.95 -3.93
CA VAL A 85 -9.08 20.35 -5.19
C VAL A 85 -7.57 20.42 -5.26
N TYR A 86 -6.94 19.29 -5.53
CA TYR A 86 -5.49 19.20 -5.66
C TYR A 86 -5.10 18.61 -7.01
N SER A 87 -3.93 18.99 -7.48
CA SER A 87 -3.24 18.30 -8.56
C SER A 87 -2.89 16.85 -8.16
N PRO A 88 -2.59 15.97 -9.13
CA PRO A 88 -2.02 14.64 -8.85
C PRO A 88 -0.73 14.68 -8.02
N SER A 89 0.03 15.79 -8.04
CA SER A 89 1.20 15.98 -7.16
C SER A 89 0.84 16.46 -5.75
N LEU A 90 -0.43 16.40 -5.35
CA LEU A 90 -0.96 16.84 -4.05
C LEU A 90 -0.76 18.33 -3.73
N VAL A 91 -0.52 19.16 -4.75
CA VAL A 91 -0.54 20.62 -4.61
C VAL A 91 -1.99 21.08 -4.57
N LEU A 92 -2.39 21.79 -3.51
CA LEU A 92 -3.70 22.43 -3.39
C LEU A 92 -3.86 23.49 -4.49
N LEU A 93 -4.86 23.31 -5.34
CA LEU A 93 -5.16 24.20 -6.47
C LEU A 93 -6.30 25.15 -6.13
N ALA A 94 -7.32 24.67 -5.41
CA ALA A 94 -8.45 25.47 -5.00
C ALA A 94 -9.09 24.93 -3.71
N GLU A 95 -9.69 25.81 -2.92
CA GLU A 95 -10.51 25.47 -1.75
C GLU A 95 -11.77 26.34 -1.75
N GLY A 96 -12.92 25.76 -1.40
CA GLY A 96 -14.14 26.51 -1.21
C GLY A 96 -15.14 25.76 -0.32
N LYS A 97 -16.30 26.38 -0.11
CA LYS A 97 -17.36 25.84 0.73
C LYS A 97 -18.64 25.67 -0.05
N MET A 98 -19.26 24.51 0.06
CA MET A 98 -20.54 24.23 -0.57
C MET A 98 -21.65 25.06 0.12
N GLU A 99 -22.20 26.03 -0.59
CA GLU A 99 -23.43 26.73 -0.15
C GLU A 99 -24.67 25.86 -0.44
N GLN A 100 -25.80 26.14 0.23
CA GLN A 100 -27.06 25.37 0.16
C GLN A 100 -27.68 25.22 -1.25
N SER A 101 -27.12 25.85 -2.27
CA SER A 101 -27.49 25.64 -3.67
C SER A 101 -26.97 24.28 -4.16
N LYS A 102 -27.84 23.51 -4.82
CA LYS A 102 -27.64 22.13 -5.30
C LYS A 102 -26.44 21.86 -6.23
N THR A 103 -25.67 22.91 -6.53
CA THR A 103 -24.49 22.89 -7.40
C THR A 103 -23.45 23.80 -6.75
N PHE A 104 -22.28 23.25 -6.47
CA PHE A 104 -21.13 23.99 -5.98
C PHE A 104 -20.14 24.16 -7.15
N SER A 105 -19.65 25.37 -7.36
CA SER A 105 -18.68 25.65 -8.41
C SER A 105 -17.42 26.25 -7.79
N ILE A 106 -16.28 25.64 -8.06
CA ILE A 106 -14.97 26.09 -7.59
C ILE A 106 -14.10 26.45 -8.78
N GLU A 107 -13.53 27.65 -8.76
CA GLU A 107 -12.61 28.12 -9.78
C GLU A 107 -11.23 27.46 -9.58
N VAL A 108 -10.83 26.63 -10.55
CA VAL A 108 -9.54 25.92 -10.51
C VAL A 108 -8.60 26.52 -11.56
N PRO A 109 -7.49 27.17 -11.14
CA PRO A 109 -6.54 27.75 -12.08
C PRO A 109 -5.89 26.69 -12.97
N GLY A 110 -6.01 26.83 -14.29
CA GLY A 110 -5.41 25.89 -15.24
C GLY A 110 -6.02 24.49 -15.17
N LEU A 111 -7.32 24.37 -14.90
CA LEU A 111 -8.06 23.11 -14.90
C LEU A 111 -7.76 22.27 -16.16
N ASP A 112 -7.70 22.94 -17.31
CA ASP A 112 -7.46 22.33 -18.63
C ASP A 112 -6.03 21.76 -18.79
N ASP A 113 -5.12 22.07 -17.85
CA ASP A 113 -3.74 21.54 -17.85
C ASP A 113 -3.66 20.13 -17.24
N TYR A 114 -4.74 19.63 -16.63
CA TYR A 114 -4.76 18.37 -15.89
C TYR A 114 -5.69 17.35 -16.53
N GLU A 115 -5.19 16.12 -16.75
CA GLU A 115 -6.03 15.00 -17.18
C GLU A 115 -7.04 14.60 -16.10
N TRP A 116 -6.66 14.69 -14.83
CA TRP A 116 -7.56 14.46 -13.71
C TRP A 116 -7.07 15.21 -12.47
N LEU A 117 -7.97 15.42 -11.52
CA LEU A 117 -7.69 16.07 -10.25
C LEU A 117 -8.22 15.25 -9.07
N TYR A 118 -7.57 15.39 -7.92
CA TYR A 118 -8.01 14.82 -6.67
C TYR A 118 -8.93 15.82 -5.96
N VAL A 119 -10.05 15.33 -5.43
CA VAL A 119 -11.05 16.14 -4.72
C VAL A 119 -11.23 15.59 -3.30
N GLU A 120 -11.05 16.44 -2.30
CA GLU A 120 -11.35 16.16 -0.89
C GLU A 120 -12.63 16.91 -0.53
N ILE A 121 -13.60 16.20 0.05
CA ILE A 121 -14.91 16.74 0.42
C ILE A 121 -15.19 16.34 1.86
N GLY A 122 -15.35 17.31 2.77
CA GLY A 122 -15.58 16.95 4.16
C GLY A 122 -15.67 18.11 5.15
N GLU A 123 -15.83 17.72 6.42
CA GLU A 123 -15.70 18.57 7.60
C GLU A 123 -14.42 18.19 8.38
N GLN A 124 -14.00 18.98 9.37
CA GLN A 124 -12.69 18.85 10.03
C GLN A 124 -12.25 17.40 10.38
N GLU A 125 -13.18 16.51 10.75
CA GLU A 125 -12.88 15.12 11.17
C GLU A 125 -13.49 14.04 10.25
N SER A 126 -14.22 14.40 9.19
CA SER A 126 -14.87 13.43 8.29
C SER A 126 -14.68 13.86 6.84
N HIS A 127 -13.89 13.09 6.10
CA HIS A 127 -13.55 13.35 4.70
C HIS A 127 -13.94 12.17 3.83
N ILE A 128 -14.50 12.46 2.67
CA ILE A 128 -14.59 11.54 1.54
C ILE A 128 -13.71 12.08 0.42
N TYR A 129 -13.25 11.19 -0.44
CA TYR A 129 -12.39 11.57 -1.54
C TYR A 129 -13.00 11.19 -2.88
N GLY A 130 -12.71 12.00 -3.88
CA GLY A 130 -13.18 11.86 -5.25
C GLY A 130 -12.10 12.15 -6.26
N ILE A 131 -12.43 11.87 -7.52
CA ILE A 131 -11.63 12.25 -8.68
C ILE A 131 -12.46 13.16 -9.59
N PHE A 132 -11.80 14.10 -10.25
CA PHE A 132 -12.40 14.92 -11.30
C PHE A 132 -11.69 14.68 -12.63
N ASN A 133 -12.46 14.62 -13.71
CA ASN A 133 -11.97 14.72 -15.09
C ASN A 133 -12.95 15.57 -15.92
N ILE A 134 -12.45 16.21 -16.98
CA ILE A 134 -13.22 17.13 -17.83
C ILE A 134 -14.40 16.43 -18.53
N GLU A 135 -14.26 15.15 -18.91
CA GLU A 135 -15.28 14.39 -19.63
C GLU A 135 -16.37 13.82 -18.71
N GLU A 136 -15.98 13.33 -17.53
CA GLU A 136 -16.87 12.59 -16.62
C GLU A 136 -17.34 13.42 -15.41
N GLY A 137 -16.75 14.59 -15.17
CA GLY A 137 -17.03 15.42 -14.00
C GLY A 137 -16.40 14.86 -12.73
N VAL A 138 -17.00 15.16 -11.58
CA VAL A 138 -16.55 14.63 -10.28
C VAL A 138 -17.22 13.30 -9.98
N VAL A 139 -16.42 12.29 -9.65
CA VAL A 139 -16.84 10.97 -9.16
C VAL A 139 -16.43 10.85 -7.69
N VAL A 140 -17.40 10.59 -6.82
CA VAL A 140 -17.21 10.40 -5.38
C VAL A 140 -17.97 9.16 -4.92
N ASP A 141 -17.23 8.21 -4.37
CA ASP A 141 -17.78 7.04 -3.70
C ASP A 141 -16.75 6.44 -2.72
N TYR A 142 -17.15 5.42 -1.99
CA TYR A 142 -16.30 4.74 -1.01
C TYR A 142 -15.11 4.01 -1.65
N VAL A 143 -15.17 3.53 -2.89
CA VAL A 143 -14.05 2.86 -3.60
C VAL A 143 -13.03 3.89 -4.06
N THR A 144 -13.49 5.01 -4.58
CA THR A 144 -12.65 6.15 -4.93
C THR A 144 -11.97 6.70 -3.67
N SER A 145 -12.69 6.71 -2.54
CA SER A 145 -12.15 7.16 -1.28
C SER A 145 -11.05 6.28 -0.72
N THR A 146 -11.25 4.96 -0.72
CA THR A 146 -10.24 4.00 -0.22
C THR A 146 -8.96 4.07 -1.03
N ILE A 147 -9.02 4.18 -2.37
CA ILE A 147 -7.80 4.29 -3.19
C ILE A 147 -7.06 5.60 -2.94
N MET A 148 -7.78 6.71 -2.78
CA MET A 148 -7.14 7.99 -2.46
C MET A 148 -6.50 7.97 -1.07
N GLU A 149 -7.20 7.45 -0.06
CA GLU A 149 -6.65 7.31 1.29
C GLU A 149 -5.42 6.40 1.31
N ALA A 150 -5.48 5.26 0.61
CA ALA A 150 -4.35 4.35 0.46
C ALA A 150 -3.15 5.05 -0.20
N MET A 151 -3.36 5.72 -1.33
CA MET A 151 -2.31 6.43 -2.06
C MET A 151 -1.63 7.51 -1.21
N LEU A 152 -2.42 8.24 -0.41
CA LEU A 152 -1.93 9.25 0.55
C LEU A 152 -1.10 8.62 1.67
N LYS A 153 -1.61 7.57 2.33
CA LYS A 153 -0.92 6.87 3.42
C LYS A 153 0.38 6.24 2.96
N MET A 154 0.36 5.62 1.78
CA MET A 154 1.53 5.01 1.16
C MET A 154 2.53 6.03 0.60
N LYS A 155 2.20 7.33 0.62
CA LYS A 155 3.01 8.43 0.04
C LYS A 155 3.38 8.16 -1.41
N THR A 156 2.44 7.60 -2.17
CA THR A 156 2.63 7.29 -3.58
C THR A 156 2.64 8.55 -4.44
N ARG A 157 3.37 8.49 -5.55
CA ARG A 157 3.45 9.56 -6.54
C ARG A 157 2.31 9.43 -7.53
N MET A 158 1.18 10.06 -7.22
CA MET A 158 -0.01 10.06 -8.06
C MET A 158 0.21 10.79 -9.39
N GLU A 159 1.23 11.64 -9.51
CA GLU A 159 1.59 12.32 -10.75
C GLU A 159 2.05 11.41 -11.90
N ASN A 160 2.34 10.14 -11.61
CA ASN A 160 2.70 9.15 -12.64
C ASN A 160 1.49 8.44 -13.24
N ILE A 161 0.29 8.65 -12.69
CA ILE A 161 -0.93 7.92 -13.05
C ILE A 161 -1.73 8.76 -14.04
N THR A 162 -1.99 8.20 -15.22
CA THR A 162 -2.89 8.81 -16.22
C THR A 162 -4.35 8.60 -15.83
N PHE A 163 -5.27 9.37 -16.43
CA PHE A 163 -6.70 9.19 -16.14
C PHE A 163 -7.21 7.78 -16.54
N GLU A 164 -6.76 7.25 -17.68
CA GLU A 164 -7.15 5.90 -18.13
C GLU A 164 -6.68 4.81 -17.16
N GLU A 165 -5.49 4.97 -16.57
CA GLU A 165 -4.99 4.07 -15.54
C GLU A 165 -5.83 4.18 -14.27
N MET A 166 -6.16 5.39 -13.82
CA MET A 166 -7.05 5.58 -12.66
C MET A 166 -8.41 4.93 -12.89
N LYS A 167 -8.98 5.07 -14.09
CA LYS A 167 -10.25 4.45 -14.48
C LYS A 167 -10.17 2.92 -14.46
N HIS A 168 -9.07 2.36 -14.94
CA HIS A 168 -8.83 0.91 -14.84
C HIS A 168 -8.75 0.44 -13.38
N ILE A 169 -8.01 1.17 -12.53
CA ILE A 169 -7.90 0.87 -11.10
C ILE A 169 -9.28 0.86 -10.44
N LEU A 170 -10.07 1.92 -10.64
CA LEU A 170 -11.41 2.03 -10.07
C LEU A 170 -12.32 0.91 -10.55
N TYR A 171 -12.31 0.59 -11.85
CA TYR A 171 -13.09 -0.52 -12.40
C TYR A 171 -12.78 -1.85 -11.71
N GLU A 172 -11.50 -2.16 -11.56
CA GLU A 172 -11.05 -3.41 -10.94
C GLU A 172 -11.38 -3.43 -9.43
N LEU A 173 -11.24 -2.31 -8.72
CA LEU A 173 -11.61 -2.23 -7.30
C LEU A 173 -13.13 -2.29 -7.08
N HIS A 174 -13.95 -1.66 -7.92
CA HIS A 174 -15.41 -1.81 -7.85
C HIS A 174 -15.86 -3.25 -8.04
N LYS A 175 -15.14 -4.02 -8.86
CA LYS A 175 -15.42 -5.44 -9.06
C LYS A 175 -15.01 -6.29 -7.85
N ALA A 176 -13.96 -5.90 -7.13
CA ALA A 176 -13.51 -6.56 -5.91
C ALA A 176 -14.37 -6.19 -4.69
N ALA A 177 -14.98 -5.01 -4.69
CA ALA A 177 -15.90 -4.58 -3.66
C ALA A 177 -17.15 -5.48 -3.62
N ASP A 178 -17.38 -6.19 -2.51
CA ASP A 178 -18.59 -6.99 -2.33
C ASP A 178 -19.79 -6.08 -2.05
N ALA A 179 -20.64 -5.89 -3.07
CA ALA A 179 -21.83 -5.05 -2.98
C ALA A 179 -22.84 -5.53 -1.91
N ASP A 180 -22.93 -6.83 -1.65
CA ASP A 180 -23.85 -7.38 -0.65
C ASP A 180 -23.33 -7.07 0.76
N GLU A 181 -22.02 -7.15 0.97
CA GLU A 181 -21.40 -6.80 2.24
C GLU A 181 -21.50 -5.30 2.52
N LEU A 182 -21.17 -4.46 1.53
CA LEU A 182 -21.21 -3.00 1.65
C LEU A 182 -22.62 -2.44 1.89
N SER A 183 -23.67 -3.15 1.45
CA SER A 183 -25.05 -2.76 1.74
C SER A 183 -25.39 -2.72 3.24
N LYS A 184 -24.54 -3.34 4.09
CA LYS A 184 -24.69 -3.36 5.55
C LYS A 184 -24.03 -2.15 6.22
N ALA A 185 -23.20 -1.39 5.49
CA ALA A 185 -22.53 -0.22 6.02
C ALA A 185 -23.55 0.84 6.47
N LYS A 186 -23.34 1.42 7.65
CA LYS A 186 -24.25 2.45 8.18
C LYS A 186 -24.00 3.81 7.58
N ASN A 187 -22.78 4.05 7.11
CA ASN A 187 -22.35 5.27 6.47
C ASN A 187 -21.10 5.06 5.61
N ASP A 188 -20.65 6.08 4.89
CA ASP A 188 -19.47 6.02 4.01
C ASP A 188 -18.19 5.64 4.76
N SER A 189 -18.00 6.19 5.97
CA SER A 189 -16.83 5.86 6.80
C SER A 189 -16.83 4.39 7.21
N ASP A 190 -18.01 3.83 7.51
CA ASP A 190 -18.20 2.41 7.79
C ASP A 190 -17.93 1.56 6.54
N ALA A 191 -18.41 1.97 5.37
CA ALA A 191 -18.14 1.29 4.09
C ALA A 191 -16.64 1.27 3.75
N ILE A 192 -15.95 2.40 3.90
CA ILE A 192 -14.49 2.53 3.70
C ILE A 192 -13.75 1.59 4.67
N ARG A 193 -14.15 1.57 5.96
CA ARG A 193 -13.55 0.68 6.97
C ARG A 193 -13.79 -0.80 6.66
N MET A 194 -14.98 -1.16 6.18
CA MET A 194 -15.31 -2.51 5.75
C MET A 194 -14.40 -2.92 4.58
N LEU A 195 -14.24 -2.07 3.58
CA LEU A 195 -13.33 -2.31 2.45
C LEU A 195 -11.87 -2.50 2.87
N PHE A 196 -11.35 -1.68 3.78
CA PHE A 196 -9.98 -1.86 4.29
C PHE A 196 -9.82 -3.13 5.14
N SER A 197 -10.92 -3.64 5.71
CA SER A 197 -10.93 -4.85 6.53
C SER A 197 -11.10 -6.12 5.69
N ASP A 198 -11.62 -6.00 4.46
CA ASP A 198 -11.65 -7.10 3.50
C ASP A 198 -10.24 -7.36 2.94
N GLU A 199 -9.76 -8.59 3.11
CA GLU A 199 -8.40 -8.98 2.75
C GLU A 199 -8.18 -8.90 1.23
N GLU A 200 -9.13 -9.39 0.43
CA GLU A 200 -8.99 -9.46 -1.03
C GLU A 200 -8.97 -8.06 -1.64
N TYR A 201 -9.91 -7.21 -1.22
CA TYR A 201 -9.99 -5.82 -1.61
C TYR A 201 -8.74 -5.04 -1.20
N ARG A 202 -8.29 -5.12 0.07
CA ARG A 202 -7.10 -4.39 0.54
C ARG A 202 -5.83 -4.78 -0.22
N LEU A 203 -5.66 -6.07 -0.50
CA LEU A 203 -4.52 -6.56 -1.30
C LEU A 203 -4.56 -5.96 -2.70
N MET A 204 -5.72 -6.02 -3.36
CA MET A 204 -5.90 -5.47 -4.70
C MET A 204 -5.72 -3.94 -4.75
N LEU A 205 -6.20 -3.24 -3.73
CA LEU A 205 -6.00 -1.80 -3.52
C LEU A 205 -4.52 -1.43 -3.50
N GLY A 206 -3.73 -2.14 -2.67
CA GLY A 206 -2.29 -1.96 -2.60
C GLY A 206 -1.57 -2.28 -3.91
N ASP A 207 -2.03 -3.30 -4.65
CA ASP A 207 -1.46 -3.70 -5.94
C ASP A 207 -1.59 -2.64 -7.00
N MET A 208 -2.81 -2.16 -7.14
CA MET A 208 -3.14 -1.14 -8.12
C MET A 208 -2.42 0.17 -7.78
N ALA A 209 -2.45 0.59 -6.50
CA ALA A 209 -1.78 1.80 -6.06
C ALA A 209 -0.27 1.77 -6.34
N ILE A 210 0.43 0.67 -6.03
CA ILE A 210 1.88 0.56 -6.23
C ILE A 210 2.22 0.39 -7.70
N SER A 211 1.48 -0.45 -8.42
CA SER A 211 1.79 -0.77 -9.82
C SER A 211 1.70 0.48 -10.67
N PHE A 212 0.64 1.27 -10.56
CA PHE A 212 0.47 2.45 -11.41
C PHE A 212 1.22 3.70 -10.93
N SER A 213 1.52 3.82 -9.63
CA SER A 213 2.35 4.95 -9.14
C SER A 213 3.84 4.80 -9.47
N THR A 214 4.28 3.64 -9.96
CA THR A 214 5.67 3.38 -10.34
C THR A 214 5.97 3.99 -11.73
N PRO A 215 6.97 4.88 -11.86
CA PRO A 215 7.33 5.44 -13.17
C PRO A 215 7.64 4.36 -14.20
N GLY A 216 7.00 4.44 -15.37
CA GLY A 216 7.22 3.51 -16.49
C GLY A 216 6.27 2.30 -16.53
N ASN A 217 5.46 2.11 -15.50
CA ASN A 217 4.37 1.14 -15.51
C ASN A 217 3.16 1.73 -16.22
N THR A 218 3.02 1.44 -17.51
CA THR A 218 1.82 1.80 -18.26
C THR A 218 0.76 0.70 -18.16
N LEU A 219 -0.52 1.04 -18.32
CA LEU A 219 -1.60 0.05 -18.45
C LEU A 219 -1.31 -1.01 -19.54
N GLU A 220 -0.73 -0.60 -20.67
CA GLU A 220 -0.36 -1.51 -21.76
C GLU A 220 0.70 -2.54 -21.31
N GLU A 221 1.75 -2.10 -20.61
CA GLU A 221 2.79 -2.99 -20.11
C GLU A 221 2.28 -3.89 -18.97
N TYR A 222 1.42 -3.36 -18.09
CA TYR A 222 0.75 -4.11 -17.03
C TYR A 222 -0.06 -5.28 -17.61
N VAL A 223 -0.92 -5.00 -18.59
CA VAL A 223 -1.74 -6.04 -19.27
C VAL A 223 -0.84 -7.08 -19.95
N LYS A 224 0.17 -6.65 -20.72
CA LYS A 224 1.10 -7.57 -21.40
C LYS A 224 1.87 -8.47 -20.44
N LEU A 225 2.36 -7.94 -19.33
CA LEU A 225 3.10 -8.72 -18.33
C LEU A 225 2.17 -9.69 -17.60
N ASN A 226 0.95 -9.28 -17.26
CA ASN A 226 -0.05 -10.15 -16.65
C ASN A 226 -0.44 -11.31 -17.57
N GLU A 227 -0.63 -11.06 -18.87
CA GLU A 227 -0.87 -12.08 -19.89
C GLU A 227 0.33 -13.02 -20.06
N THR A 228 1.54 -12.46 -20.14
CA THR A 228 2.80 -13.23 -20.25
C THR A 228 2.96 -14.15 -19.04
N MET A 229 2.73 -13.64 -17.84
CA MET A 229 2.80 -14.40 -16.59
C MET A 229 1.77 -15.53 -16.58
N SER A 230 0.51 -15.22 -16.91
CA SER A 230 -0.59 -16.19 -16.99
C SER A 230 -0.30 -17.31 -17.99
N GLN A 231 0.26 -16.96 -19.15
CA GLN A 231 0.73 -17.93 -20.13
C GLN A 231 1.83 -18.81 -19.55
N GLY A 232 2.84 -18.21 -18.90
CA GLY A 232 3.95 -18.92 -18.26
C GLY A 232 3.46 -19.96 -17.26
N ILE A 233 2.55 -19.60 -16.36
CA ILE A 233 1.94 -20.52 -15.39
C ILE A 233 1.20 -21.66 -16.07
N SER A 234 0.45 -21.36 -17.14
CA SER A 234 -0.20 -22.40 -17.93
C SER A 234 0.81 -23.38 -18.53
N LEU A 235 1.96 -22.90 -19.01
CA LEU A 235 3.02 -23.75 -19.57
C LEU A 235 3.70 -24.60 -18.49
N PHE A 236 4.00 -24.03 -17.31
CA PHE A 236 4.50 -24.78 -16.16
C PHE A 236 3.51 -25.88 -15.74
N GLY A 237 2.22 -25.56 -15.64
CA GLY A 237 1.16 -26.51 -15.29
C GLY A 237 0.94 -27.61 -16.32
N LYS A 238 1.06 -27.31 -17.61
CA LYS A 238 0.98 -28.28 -18.71
C LYS A 238 2.28 -29.07 -18.91
N GLY A 239 3.40 -28.56 -18.43
CA GLY A 239 4.73 -29.12 -18.72
C GLY A 239 5.10 -29.03 -20.20
N ASP A 240 4.63 -27.98 -20.90
CA ASP A 240 4.99 -27.74 -22.30
C ASP A 240 6.40 -27.13 -22.38
N VAL A 241 7.38 -28.03 -22.39
CA VAL A 241 8.81 -27.70 -22.36
C VAL A 241 9.24 -26.81 -23.52
N GLU A 242 8.74 -27.07 -24.73
CA GLU A 242 9.20 -26.34 -25.92
C GLU A 242 8.63 -24.92 -25.93
N ALA A 243 7.37 -24.75 -25.53
CA ALA A 243 6.80 -23.41 -25.34
C ALA A 243 7.48 -22.67 -24.18
N LEU A 244 7.81 -23.37 -23.08
CA LEU A 244 8.49 -22.77 -21.93
C LEU A 244 9.87 -22.22 -22.33
N LYS A 245 10.64 -22.97 -23.14
CA LYS A 245 11.93 -22.50 -23.66
C LYS A 245 11.83 -21.17 -24.41
N MET A 246 10.74 -20.93 -25.14
CA MET A 246 10.56 -19.67 -25.88
C MET A 246 10.32 -18.48 -24.95
N MET A 247 9.76 -18.72 -23.76
CA MET A 247 9.53 -17.71 -22.73
C MET A 247 10.76 -17.44 -21.86
N LEU A 248 11.73 -18.35 -21.83
CA LEU A 248 12.93 -18.20 -21.02
C LEU A 248 14.02 -17.43 -21.76
N THR A 249 14.80 -16.67 -21.00
CA THR A 249 16.11 -16.20 -21.45
C THR A 249 17.12 -17.34 -21.47
N VAL A 250 18.23 -17.17 -22.20
CA VAL A 250 19.30 -18.19 -22.30
C VAL A 250 19.99 -18.40 -20.94
N ASP A 251 20.08 -17.35 -20.14
CA ASP A 251 20.69 -17.30 -18.81
C ASP A 251 19.69 -17.47 -17.66
N ALA A 252 18.49 -17.98 -17.95
CA ALA A 252 17.42 -18.07 -16.96
C ALA A 252 17.81 -18.88 -15.72
N LYS A 253 17.38 -18.40 -14.55
CA LYS A 253 17.57 -19.02 -13.23
C LYS A 253 16.23 -19.24 -12.55
N ILE A 254 15.88 -20.48 -12.28
CA ILE A 254 14.59 -20.82 -11.66
C ILE A 254 14.81 -21.64 -10.42
N GLU A 255 14.16 -21.26 -9.33
CA GLU A 255 14.08 -22.05 -8.12
C GLU A 255 12.98 -23.11 -8.23
N ILE A 256 13.38 -24.38 -8.06
CA ILE A 256 12.50 -25.55 -8.09
C ILE A 256 12.90 -26.43 -6.91
N ASP A 257 11.94 -26.72 -6.01
CA ASP A 257 12.16 -27.59 -4.84
C ASP A 257 13.35 -27.12 -3.95
N GLY A 258 13.45 -25.80 -3.75
CA GLY A 258 14.53 -25.17 -2.98
C GLY A 258 15.90 -25.17 -3.65
N GLN A 259 15.99 -25.59 -4.92
CA GLN A 259 17.22 -25.57 -5.71
C GLN A 259 17.11 -24.60 -6.87
N THR A 260 18.13 -23.74 -7.04
CA THR A 260 18.26 -22.90 -8.24
C THR A 260 18.83 -23.73 -9.39
N VAL A 261 18.07 -23.82 -10.48
CA VAL A 261 18.44 -24.53 -11.71
C VAL A 261 18.53 -23.57 -12.89
N THR A 262 19.35 -23.91 -13.89
CA THR A 262 19.67 -23.03 -15.03
C THR A 262 19.66 -23.76 -16.37
N GLY A 263 19.38 -23.04 -17.45
CA GLY A 263 19.41 -23.59 -18.81
C GLY A 263 18.58 -24.87 -18.96
N ASP A 264 19.16 -25.92 -19.57
CA ASP A 264 18.48 -27.21 -19.77
C ASP A 264 18.12 -27.93 -18.46
N GLN A 265 18.77 -27.63 -17.34
CA GLN A 265 18.43 -28.22 -16.04
C GLN A 265 17.03 -27.84 -15.58
N ILE A 266 16.53 -26.66 -15.99
CA ILE A 266 15.15 -26.23 -15.71
C ILE A 266 14.18 -27.27 -16.28
N ILE A 267 14.41 -27.69 -17.52
CA ILE A 267 13.55 -28.62 -18.24
C ILE A 267 13.59 -30.01 -17.60
N ASP A 268 14.78 -30.49 -17.25
CA ASP A 268 14.94 -31.81 -16.64
C ASP A 268 14.31 -31.87 -15.24
N SER A 269 14.44 -30.80 -14.45
CA SER A 269 13.80 -30.68 -13.14
C SER A 269 12.26 -30.66 -13.24
N LEU A 270 11.70 -29.91 -14.21
CA LEU A 270 10.25 -29.91 -14.46
C LEU A 270 9.75 -31.28 -14.92
N ARG A 271 10.48 -31.98 -15.79
CA ARG A 271 10.13 -33.36 -16.19
C ARG A 271 10.15 -34.31 -15.00
N SER A 272 11.16 -34.19 -14.14
CA SER A 272 11.27 -34.99 -12.91
C SER A 272 10.07 -34.76 -11.98
N LEU A 273 9.69 -33.50 -11.76
CA LEU A 273 8.48 -33.16 -11.00
C LEU A 273 7.22 -33.77 -11.60
N ARG A 274 7.05 -33.72 -12.94
CA ARG A 274 5.89 -34.29 -13.64
C ARG A 274 5.85 -35.81 -13.65
N ASN A 275 6.99 -36.47 -13.51
CA ASN A 275 7.04 -37.92 -13.32
C ASN A 275 6.55 -38.33 -11.93
N LYS A 276 6.81 -37.50 -10.92
CA LYS A 276 6.38 -37.73 -9.54
C LYS A 276 4.94 -37.28 -9.27
N TYR A 277 4.55 -36.15 -9.86
CA TYR A 277 3.29 -35.46 -9.59
C TYR A 277 2.44 -35.26 -10.85
N GLU A 278 1.14 -35.45 -10.72
CA GLU A 278 0.15 -34.92 -11.66
C GLU A 278 -0.31 -33.54 -11.18
N VAL A 279 -0.20 -32.50 -12.03
CA VAL A 279 -0.72 -31.18 -11.71
C VAL A 279 -2.20 -31.16 -12.07
N LEU A 280 -3.07 -31.13 -11.07
CA LEU A 280 -4.52 -31.06 -11.23
C LEU A 280 -4.98 -29.62 -11.50
N LYS A 281 -4.35 -28.65 -10.82
CA LYS A 281 -4.64 -27.23 -10.97
C LYS A 281 -3.40 -26.40 -10.65
N TRP A 282 -3.16 -25.35 -11.42
CA TRP A 282 -2.16 -24.34 -11.12
C TRP A 282 -2.73 -22.98 -11.47
N ASP A 283 -3.13 -22.23 -10.45
CA ASP A 283 -3.64 -20.86 -10.58
C ASP A 283 -2.58 -19.89 -10.07
N ALA A 284 -2.56 -18.68 -10.60
CA ALA A 284 -1.72 -17.59 -10.12
C ALA A 284 -2.52 -16.29 -10.10
N SER A 285 -2.28 -15.50 -9.06
CA SER A 285 -2.65 -14.09 -8.98
C SER A 285 -1.37 -13.27 -9.17
N CYS A 286 -1.42 -12.23 -9.99
CA CYS A 286 -0.34 -11.25 -10.09
C CYS A 286 -0.51 -10.24 -8.95
N GLU A 287 0.43 -10.27 -8.02
CA GLU A 287 0.43 -9.53 -6.76
C GLU A 287 1.31 -8.29 -6.80
N ARG A 288 2.02 -8.01 -7.90
CA ARG A 288 2.75 -6.76 -8.12
C ARG A 288 3.36 -6.79 -9.50
N ILE A 289 3.39 -5.65 -10.18
CA ILE A 289 4.23 -5.46 -11.36
C ILE A 289 5.06 -4.19 -11.16
N ILE A 290 6.37 -4.28 -11.33
CA ILE A 290 7.30 -3.15 -11.34
C ILE A 290 8.09 -3.23 -12.63
N VAL A 291 7.95 -2.24 -13.52
CA VAL A 291 8.64 -2.13 -14.79
C VAL A 291 9.68 -1.03 -14.68
N ASN A 292 10.89 -1.35 -15.09
CA ASN A 292 11.99 -0.41 -15.23
C ASN A 292 12.62 -0.63 -16.60
N GLU A 293 12.21 0.19 -17.57
CA GLU A 293 12.64 0.15 -18.97
C GLU A 293 12.48 -1.25 -19.60
N ASN A 294 13.56 -2.04 -19.59
CA ASN A 294 13.65 -3.36 -20.20
C ASN A 294 13.67 -4.50 -19.18
N ARG A 295 13.40 -4.21 -17.89
CA ARG A 295 13.29 -5.21 -16.83
C ARG A 295 11.96 -5.05 -16.12
N ALA A 296 11.27 -6.14 -15.84
CA ALA A 296 10.09 -6.14 -15.00
C ALA A 296 10.25 -7.14 -13.85
N GLU A 297 9.70 -6.80 -12.69
CA GLU A 297 9.59 -7.66 -11.53
C GLU A 297 8.11 -7.89 -11.26
N VAL A 298 7.70 -9.15 -11.35
CA VAL A 298 6.31 -9.59 -11.19
C VAL A 298 6.23 -10.53 -10.00
N GLU A 299 5.56 -10.09 -8.95
CA GLU A 299 5.29 -10.93 -7.79
C GLU A 299 4.00 -11.72 -8.04
N THR A 300 3.97 -13.01 -7.71
CA THR A 300 2.79 -13.86 -7.88
C THR A 300 2.49 -14.65 -6.62
N LEU A 301 1.20 -14.80 -6.30
CA LEU A 301 0.71 -15.80 -5.36
C LEU A 301 0.09 -16.96 -6.13
N GLU A 302 0.64 -18.15 -5.94
CA GLU A 302 0.29 -19.30 -6.77
C GLU A 302 -0.31 -20.43 -5.95
N ARG A 303 -1.39 -21.01 -6.47
CA ARG A 303 -2.06 -22.18 -5.89
C ARG A 303 -1.83 -23.38 -6.80
N ILE A 304 -1.13 -24.38 -6.29
CA ILE A 304 -0.76 -25.59 -7.01
C ILE A 304 -1.42 -26.79 -6.34
N ILE A 305 -2.30 -27.48 -7.06
CA ILE A 305 -2.92 -28.73 -6.64
C ILE A 305 -2.26 -29.87 -7.39
N LEU A 306 -1.56 -30.74 -6.65
CA LEU A 306 -0.79 -31.87 -7.14
C LEU A 306 -1.37 -33.18 -6.63
N SER A 307 -1.30 -34.25 -7.42
CA SER A 307 -1.54 -35.62 -6.99
C SER A 307 -0.24 -36.43 -7.09
N ASP A 308 0.18 -37.08 -5.99
CA ASP A 308 1.34 -37.97 -6.03
C ASP A 308 1.01 -39.26 -6.79
N LYS A 309 1.77 -39.54 -7.85
CA LYS A 309 1.58 -40.73 -8.71
C LYS A 309 2.06 -42.02 -8.06
N THR A 310 2.92 -41.93 -7.04
CA THR A 310 3.57 -43.07 -6.39
C THR A 310 2.91 -43.45 -5.07
N GLU A 311 2.33 -42.48 -4.36
CA GLU A 311 1.65 -42.67 -3.07
C GLU A 311 0.14 -42.46 -3.19
N GLY A 312 -0.57 -43.48 -3.68
CA GLY A 312 -2.02 -43.69 -3.42
C GLY A 312 -2.94 -42.46 -3.49
N SER A 313 -2.77 -41.55 -4.46
CA SER A 313 -3.58 -40.34 -4.68
C SER A 313 -3.58 -39.31 -3.54
N ILE A 314 -2.46 -39.12 -2.83
CA ILE A 314 -2.32 -37.98 -1.93
C ILE A 314 -2.36 -36.69 -2.77
N THR A 315 -3.42 -35.90 -2.55
CA THR A 315 -3.54 -34.57 -3.15
C THR A 315 -2.86 -33.55 -2.24
N LYS A 316 -1.83 -32.88 -2.75
CA LYS A 316 -1.18 -31.73 -2.10
C LYS A 316 -1.78 -30.45 -2.66
N ASN A 317 -2.22 -29.55 -1.78
CA ASN A 317 -2.70 -28.21 -2.14
C ASN A 317 -1.71 -27.21 -1.55
N ILE A 318 -0.86 -26.66 -2.41
CA ILE A 318 0.28 -25.82 -2.06
C ILE A 318 -0.06 -24.39 -2.46
N ARG A 319 0.26 -23.42 -1.58
CA ARG A 319 0.20 -21.99 -1.88
C ARG A 319 1.55 -21.36 -1.60
N MET A 320 2.11 -20.65 -2.57
CA MET A 320 3.45 -20.06 -2.46
C MET A 320 3.53 -18.74 -3.21
N GLY A 321 4.30 -17.80 -2.65
CA GLY A 321 4.67 -16.56 -3.30
C GLY A 321 5.94 -16.74 -4.14
N PHE A 322 5.98 -16.14 -5.33
CA PHE A 322 7.15 -16.10 -6.20
C PHE A 322 7.47 -14.66 -6.63
N VAL A 323 8.76 -14.40 -6.84
CA VAL A 323 9.25 -13.21 -7.55
C VAL A 323 9.74 -13.67 -8.92
N ASN A 324 9.18 -13.07 -9.98
CA ASN A 324 9.49 -13.37 -11.36
C ASN A 324 10.14 -12.14 -12.01
N ILE A 325 11.38 -12.26 -12.45
CA ILE A 325 12.09 -11.21 -13.16
C ILE A 325 11.99 -11.47 -14.66
N PHE A 326 11.38 -10.55 -15.38
CA PHE A 326 11.31 -10.53 -16.83
C PHE A 326 12.29 -9.51 -17.41
N VAL A 327 12.80 -9.81 -18.59
CA VAL A 327 13.57 -8.86 -19.40
C VAL A 327 12.96 -8.75 -20.79
N LYS A 328 12.96 -7.54 -21.34
CA LYS A 328 12.40 -7.25 -22.66
C LYS A 328 13.43 -7.58 -23.74
N ASN A 329 13.11 -8.51 -24.62
CA ASN A 329 13.92 -8.89 -25.77
C ASN A 329 13.06 -8.86 -27.03
N GLU A 330 13.43 -8.07 -28.04
CA GLU A 330 12.67 -7.92 -29.30
C GLU A 330 11.17 -7.63 -29.08
N ASN A 331 10.84 -6.73 -28.13
CA ASN A 331 9.48 -6.39 -27.70
C ASN A 331 8.69 -7.52 -27.02
N GLN A 332 9.34 -8.61 -26.62
CA GLN A 332 8.74 -9.70 -25.85
C GLN A 332 9.34 -9.77 -24.45
N TRP A 333 8.49 -9.92 -23.44
CA TRP A 333 8.93 -10.19 -22.07
C TRP A 333 9.33 -11.65 -21.93
N LYS A 334 10.59 -11.88 -21.52
CA LYS A 334 11.13 -13.22 -21.27
C LYS A 334 11.55 -13.37 -19.82
N LEU A 335 11.20 -14.50 -19.23
CA LEU A 335 11.52 -14.83 -17.85
C LEU A 335 13.03 -15.08 -17.72
N GLN A 336 13.69 -14.29 -16.88
CA GLN A 336 15.11 -14.39 -16.54
C GLN A 336 15.32 -15.02 -15.17
N GLU A 337 14.51 -14.67 -14.20
CA GLU A 337 14.66 -15.22 -12.85
C GLU A 337 13.29 -15.58 -12.27
N ARG A 338 13.22 -16.68 -11.55
CA ARG A 338 12.07 -17.02 -10.74
C ARG A 338 12.54 -17.63 -9.43
N ARG A 339 12.14 -17.05 -8.32
CA ARG A 339 12.52 -17.51 -6.97
C ARG A 339 11.34 -17.48 -6.02
N MET A 340 11.37 -18.31 -4.98
CA MET A 340 10.38 -18.24 -3.91
C MET A 340 10.55 -16.92 -3.15
N LYS A 341 9.42 -16.28 -2.84
CA LYS A 341 9.42 -15.04 -2.04
C LYS A 341 9.74 -15.39 -0.60
N LYS A 342 10.78 -14.77 -0.03
CA LYS A 342 11.10 -14.84 1.40
C LYS A 342 10.17 -13.94 2.20
N CYS A 343 9.95 -14.26 3.47
CA CYS A 343 9.25 -13.35 4.38
C CYS A 343 10.22 -12.27 4.86
N GLU A 344 10.06 -11.08 4.27
CA GLU A 344 10.74 -9.86 4.66
C GLU A 344 9.67 -8.87 5.13
N PRO A 345 9.76 -8.33 6.35
CA PRO A 345 8.78 -7.36 6.81
C PRO A 345 8.86 -6.09 5.96
N ALA A 346 7.70 -5.52 5.61
CA ALA A 346 7.66 -4.29 4.82
C ALA A 346 8.02 -3.09 5.69
N SER A 347 8.84 -2.16 5.17
CA SER A 347 9.01 -0.88 5.85
C SER A 347 7.72 -0.07 5.71
N ALA A 348 7.09 0.29 6.83
CA ALA A 348 5.84 1.03 6.84
C ALA A 348 5.72 1.90 8.09
N LEU A 349 4.95 2.98 7.99
CA LEU A 349 4.50 3.74 9.15
C LEU A 349 3.13 3.21 9.55
N ILE A 350 3.09 2.35 10.57
CA ILE A 350 1.84 1.88 11.17
C ILE A 350 1.51 2.85 12.30
N PHE A 351 0.35 3.51 12.25
CA PHE A 351 -0.05 4.44 13.30
C PHE A 351 -0.51 3.68 14.54
N ALA A 352 -0.50 4.37 15.68
CA ALA A 352 -0.80 3.75 16.98
C ALA A 352 -2.24 3.21 17.09
N ASP A 353 -3.15 3.69 16.24
CA ASP A 353 -4.52 3.18 16.16
C ASP A 353 -4.65 1.89 15.34
N GLY A 354 -3.58 1.44 14.65
CA GLY A 354 -3.54 0.16 13.93
C GLY A 354 -4.68 0.04 12.91
N SER A 355 -5.04 1.14 12.25
CA SER A 355 -6.18 1.11 11.33
C SER A 355 -5.93 0.11 10.20
N SER A 356 -6.94 -0.65 9.76
CA SER A 356 -6.80 -1.63 8.66
C SER A 356 -6.21 -1.01 7.38
N ALA A 357 -6.38 0.31 7.20
CA ALA A 357 -5.82 1.08 6.10
C ALA A 357 -4.28 1.19 6.14
N ASP A 358 -3.64 1.14 7.31
CA ASP A 358 -2.17 1.18 7.45
C ASP A 358 -1.47 -0.06 6.88
N TRP A 359 -2.23 -1.15 6.75
CA TRP A 359 -1.77 -2.40 6.16
C TRP A 359 -1.90 -2.41 4.63
N THR A 360 -2.43 -1.34 4.02
CA THR A 360 -2.56 -1.24 2.57
C THR A 360 -1.20 -1.22 1.89
N GLY A 361 -1.03 -2.08 0.89
CA GLY A 361 0.26 -2.28 0.20
C GLY A 361 1.26 -3.18 0.95
N ILE A 362 0.95 -3.61 2.17
CA ILE A 362 1.74 -4.60 2.91
C ILE A 362 1.28 -6.00 2.49
N ARG A 363 2.22 -6.86 2.13
CA ARG A 363 1.93 -8.21 1.65
C ARG A 363 2.02 -9.23 2.77
N PRO A 364 1.23 -10.32 2.69
CA PRO A 364 1.36 -11.40 3.64
C PRO A 364 2.67 -12.14 3.38
N CYS A 365 3.37 -12.43 4.47
CA CYS A 365 4.50 -13.36 4.50
C CYS A 365 4.08 -14.81 4.27
N VAL A 366 2.86 -15.18 4.70
CA VAL A 366 2.28 -16.51 4.48
C VAL A 366 0.81 -16.36 4.11
N SER A 367 0.35 -17.11 3.11
CA SER A 367 -1.05 -17.15 2.68
C SER A 367 -1.60 -18.58 2.70
N LYS A 368 -2.66 -18.76 3.48
CA LYS A 368 -3.44 -19.95 3.88
C LYS A 368 -2.59 -21.14 4.33
N PHE A 369 -2.57 -21.34 5.64
CA PHE A 369 -1.89 -22.48 6.24
C PHE A 369 -2.62 -23.78 5.92
N THR A 370 -1.89 -24.82 5.53
CA THR A 370 -2.44 -26.18 5.53
C THR A 370 -2.62 -26.60 6.98
N SER A 371 -3.85 -26.51 7.49
CA SER A 371 -4.16 -27.00 8.84
C SER A 371 -3.79 -28.49 8.90
N LYS A 372 -2.97 -28.86 9.89
CA LYS A 372 -2.75 -30.27 10.22
C LYS A 372 -4.02 -30.79 10.87
N SER A 373 -5.01 -31.20 10.08
CA SER A 373 -6.16 -32.02 10.51
C SER A 373 -6.59 -31.75 11.96
N GLY A 374 -6.88 -30.48 12.28
CA GLY A 374 -7.48 -30.08 13.53
C GLY A 374 -8.98 -30.28 13.36
N LEU A 375 -9.53 -31.25 14.09
CA LEU A 375 -10.94 -31.58 14.27
C LEU A 375 -11.94 -30.97 13.27
N LYS A 376 -12.52 -31.85 12.42
CA LYS A 376 -13.77 -31.58 11.69
C LYS A 376 -14.79 -30.89 12.62
N GLY A 377 -15.00 -29.59 12.45
CA GLY A 377 -16.12 -28.88 13.07
C GLY A 377 -15.81 -27.48 13.60
N GLU A 378 -14.56 -27.15 13.92
CA GLU A 378 -14.21 -25.81 14.42
C GLU A 378 -13.56 -24.96 13.32
N LYS A 379 -14.12 -23.76 13.10
CA LYS A 379 -13.99 -22.97 11.87
C LYS A 379 -12.76 -22.04 11.82
N ALA A 380 -11.94 -21.95 12.85
CA ALA A 380 -10.85 -20.97 12.89
C ALA A 380 -9.58 -21.44 12.16
N GLU A 381 -9.34 -20.96 10.94
CA GLU A 381 -8.06 -21.19 10.26
C GLU A 381 -7.32 -19.88 10.02
N LEU A 382 -6.02 -19.89 10.25
CA LEU A 382 -5.13 -18.80 9.84
C LEU A 382 -5.19 -18.63 8.32
N SER A 383 -5.63 -17.46 7.85
CA SER A 383 -5.65 -17.15 6.42
C SER A 383 -4.34 -16.50 5.99
N SER A 384 -3.73 -15.63 6.78
CA SER A 384 -2.45 -15.03 6.42
C SER A 384 -1.77 -14.31 7.59
N ILE A 385 -0.48 -14.02 7.41
CA ILE A 385 0.31 -13.19 8.34
C ILE A 385 1.06 -12.11 7.58
N TYR A 386 0.90 -10.86 8.01
CA TYR A 386 1.55 -9.67 7.50
C TYR A 386 2.57 -9.21 8.53
N MET A 387 3.72 -8.73 8.04
CA MET A 387 4.80 -8.24 8.88
C MET A 387 5.25 -6.89 8.33
N ALA A 388 5.32 -5.89 9.21
CA ALA A 388 5.80 -4.55 8.90
C ALA A 388 6.83 -4.11 9.92
N PHE A 389 7.62 -3.07 9.62
CA PHE A 389 8.57 -2.51 10.56
C PHE A 389 8.82 -1.02 10.35
N ASP A 390 9.19 -0.36 11.45
CA ASP A 390 9.72 1.00 11.49
C ASP A 390 10.98 1.06 12.38
N ASP A 391 11.33 2.23 12.90
CA ASP A 391 12.43 2.42 13.85
C ASP A 391 12.09 2.00 15.30
N HIS A 392 10.81 1.83 15.63
CA HIS A 392 10.31 1.44 16.94
C HIS A 392 10.18 -0.07 17.11
N GLY A 393 9.83 -0.83 16.06
CA GLY A 393 9.63 -2.26 16.17
C GLY A 393 9.15 -2.98 14.91
N ILE A 394 8.69 -4.22 15.11
CA ILE A 394 7.95 -5.03 14.14
C ILE A 394 6.48 -4.97 14.49
N PHE A 395 5.64 -4.75 13.49
CA PHE A 395 4.19 -4.88 13.57
C PHE A 395 3.81 -6.17 12.86
N TRP A 396 2.82 -6.86 13.40
CA TRP A 396 2.26 -8.04 12.75
C TRP A 396 0.74 -7.95 12.72
N ARG A 397 0.17 -8.48 11.65
CA ARG A 397 -1.28 -8.66 11.48
C ARG A 397 -1.54 -10.07 11.01
N LEU A 398 -2.49 -10.71 11.65
CA LEU A 398 -2.85 -12.10 11.41
C LEU A 398 -4.32 -12.12 11.01
N GLU A 399 -4.60 -12.54 9.78
CA GLU A 399 -5.96 -12.71 9.26
C GLU A 399 -6.41 -14.15 9.45
N ASN A 400 -7.71 -14.35 9.64
CA ASN A 400 -8.34 -15.65 9.78
C ASN A 400 -9.47 -15.85 8.75
N THR A 401 -9.76 -17.10 8.39
CA THR A 401 -10.76 -17.43 7.36
C THR A 401 -12.20 -17.38 7.85
N ASN A 402 -12.43 -17.07 9.13
CA ASN A 402 -13.76 -17.05 9.71
C ASN A 402 -13.82 -16.03 10.84
N ASN A 403 -14.90 -15.25 10.82
CA ASN A 403 -15.29 -14.28 11.83
C ASN A 403 -15.56 -14.93 13.21
N LEU A 404 -14.51 -15.45 13.83
CA LEU A 404 -14.48 -15.95 15.21
C LEU A 404 -15.16 -14.97 16.17
N PHE A 405 -15.14 -13.68 15.85
CA PHE A 405 -15.73 -12.62 16.65
C PHE A 405 -17.07 -12.10 16.14
N GLU A 406 -17.39 -12.12 14.84
CA GLU A 406 -18.70 -11.63 14.37
C GLU A 406 -19.84 -12.56 14.80
N GLU A 407 -19.57 -13.89 14.85
CA GLU A 407 -20.47 -14.81 15.54
C GLU A 407 -20.52 -14.43 17.04
N SER A 408 -19.38 -14.28 17.73
CA SER A 408 -19.30 -14.05 19.18
C SER A 408 -19.82 -12.70 19.72
N PHE A 409 -19.96 -11.67 18.88
CA PHE A 409 -20.32 -10.31 19.29
C PHE A 409 -21.64 -9.79 18.70
N GLY A 410 -22.32 -10.54 17.82
CA GLY A 410 -23.48 -10.03 17.08
C GLY A 410 -24.67 -10.97 16.88
N ASP A 411 -24.51 -12.29 17.01
CA ASP A 411 -25.61 -13.24 16.78
C ASP A 411 -26.02 -13.97 18.07
N ALA A 412 -27.30 -13.91 18.43
CA ALA A 412 -27.86 -14.59 19.61
C ALA A 412 -27.73 -16.13 19.55
N SER A 413 -27.30 -16.68 18.41
CA SER A 413 -27.08 -18.10 18.17
C SER A 413 -25.61 -18.54 18.16
N ALA A 414 -24.66 -17.59 18.18
CA ALA A 414 -23.26 -17.94 18.32
C ALA A 414 -22.98 -18.41 19.75
N ALA A 415 -22.19 -19.47 19.88
CA ALA A 415 -21.75 -19.93 21.18
C ALA A 415 -21.06 -18.76 21.89
N LEU A 416 -21.67 -18.25 22.96
CA LEU A 416 -21.02 -17.35 23.89
C LEU A 416 -19.65 -17.95 24.20
N ILE A 417 -18.58 -17.28 23.76
CA ILE A 417 -17.29 -17.35 24.44
C ILE A 417 -17.67 -17.03 25.89
N ASP A 418 -17.77 -18.06 26.73
CA ASP A 418 -18.12 -17.87 28.13
C ASP A 418 -17.07 -16.95 28.76
N GLU A 419 -17.37 -16.37 29.93
CA GLU A 419 -16.43 -15.47 30.63
C GLU A 419 -15.08 -16.15 30.98
N THR A 420 -14.94 -17.46 30.72
CA THR A 420 -13.75 -18.26 30.98
C THR A 420 -12.96 -18.63 29.72
N THR A 421 -13.47 -18.34 28.53
CA THR A 421 -12.83 -18.70 27.27
C THR A 421 -11.97 -17.55 26.76
N HIS A 422 -10.70 -17.84 26.49
CA HIS A 422 -9.73 -16.90 25.95
C HIS A 422 -9.32 -17.35 24.55
N VAL A 423 -9.44 -16.46 23.57
CA VAL A 423 -8.91 -16.68 22.21
C VAL A 423 -7.62 -15.88 22.08
N MET A 424 -6.54 -16.56 21.69
CA MET A 424 -5.19 -16.02 21.59
C MET A 424 -4.63 -16.17 20.17
N TYR A 425 -4.15 -15.07 19.63
CA TYR A 425 -3.37 -14.98 18.41
C TYR A 425 -1.90 -14.83 18.80
N VAL A 426 -1.08 -15.75 18.34
CA VAL A 426 0.31 -15.88 18.79
C VAL A 426 1.24 -15.76 17.60
N VAL A 427 2.15 -14.77 17.65
CA VAL A 427 3.29 -14.66 16.75
C VAL A 427 4.56 -14.98 17.52
N SER A 428 5.38 -15.89 17.00
CA SER A 428 6.65 -16.30 17.62
C SER A 428 7.79 -16.10 16.63
N LEU A 429 8.84 -15.40 17.05
CA LEU A 429 10.12 -15.31 16.34
C LEU A 429 11.15 -16.13 17.12
N LEU A 430 11.70 -17.17 16.48
CA LEU A 430 12.55 -18.17 17.15
C LEU A 430 13.94 -18.22 16.52
N ASN A 431 15.01 -18.16 17.32
CA ASN A 431 16.36 -18.44 16.85
C ASN A 431 16.56 -19.96 16.73
N GLU A 432 17.13 -20.43 15.62
CA GLU A 432 17.68 -21.78 15.55
C GLU A 432 19.15 -21.76 15.96
N VAL A 433 19.49 -22.47 17.05
CA VAL A 433 20.87 -22.68 17.47
C VAL A 433 21.13 -24.18 17.49
N SER A 434 21.94 -24.67 16.56
CA SER A 434 22.40 -26.08 16.52
C SER A 434 21.27 -27.13 16.49
N GLY A 435 20.19 -26.88 15.74
CA GLY A 435 19.07 -27.82 15.59
C GLY A 435 18.15 -27.93 16.82
N LYS A 436 18.28 -27.03 17.80
CA LYS A 436 17.33 -26.84 18.90
C LYS A 436 16.82 -25.41 18.91
N THR A 437 15.51 -25.26 19.05
CA THR A 437 14.81 -23.97 19.10
C THR A 437 14.73 -23.54 20.56
N GLU A 438 15.64 -22.68 21.05
CA GLU A 438 15.73 -22.34 22.49
C GLU A 438 15.46 -20.87 22.84
N GLU A 439 15.72 -19.90 21.95
CA GLU A 439 15.50 -18.47 22.23
C GLU A 439 14.44 -17.88 21.30
N GLY A 440 13.57 -17.03 21.83
CA GLY A 440 12.51 -16.45 21.01
C GLY A 440 11.68 -15.37 21.69
N VAL A 441 11.05 -14.56 20.83
CA VAL A 441 10.09 -13.53 21.19
C VAL A 441 8.70 -14.04 20.84
N HIS A 442 7.79 -14.01 21.81
CA HIS A 442 6.38 -14.33 21.61
C HIS A 442 5.57 -13.05 21.77
N SER A 443 4.70 -12.78 20.82
CA SER A 443 3.67 -11.76 20.88
C SER A 443 2.31 -12.41 20.90
N TRP A 444 1.45 -11.97 21.80
CA TRP A 444 0.11 -12.49 21.98
C TRP A 444 -0.87 -11.33 21.92
N THR A 445 -1.88 -11.42 21.06
CA THR A 445 -3.06 -10.55 21.13
C THR A 445 -4.29 -11.45 21.22
N GLY A 446 -5.31 -11.07 21.97
CA GLY A 446 -6.46 -11.93 22.17
C GLY A 446 -7.65 -11.24 22.81
N VAL A 447 -8.70 -12.02 23.02
CA VAL A 447 -9.92 -11.58 23.73
C VAL A 447 -10.18 -12.54 24.88
N ASN A 448 -10.40 -11.97 26.06
CA ASN A 448 -10.80 -12.67 27.27
C ASN A 448 -12.09 -12.05 27.82
N ALA A 449 -13.15 -12.84 27.96
CA ALA A 449 -14.45 -12.38 28.46
C ALA A 449 -14.94 -11.10 27.74
N GLY A 450 -14.77 -11.07 26.41
CA GLY A 450 -15.14 -9.93 25.56
C GLY A 450 -14.23 -8.70 25.67
N LYS A 451 -13.12 -8.78 26.41
CA LYS A 451 -12.13 -7.70 26.53
C LYS A 451 -10.85 -8.06 25.79
N GLU A 452 -10.44 -7.18 24.89
CA GLU A 452 -9.17 -7.32 24.18
C GLU A 452 -7.98 -7.19 25.15
N TYR A 453 -6.93 -7.96 24.90
CA TYR A 453 -5.65 -7.85 25.59
C TYR A 453 -4.49 -8.18 24.64
N SER A 454 -3.30 -7.69 24.98
CA SER A 454 -2.07 -8.11 24.34
C SER A 454 -0.95 -8.23 25.36
N MET A 455 0.02 -9.09 25.07
CA MET A 455 1.16 -9.38 25.92
C MET A 455 2.31 -9.87 25.04
N ASN A 456 3.53 -9.46 25.36
CA ASN A 456 4.74 -10.02 24.79
C ASN A 456 5.53 -10.78 25.86
N GLU A 457 6.18 -11.89 25.48
CA GLU A 457 7.16 -12.59 26.30
C GLU A 457 8.46 -12.78 25.52
N THR A 458 9.56 -12.38 26.14
CA THR A 458 10.89 -12.57 25.58
C THR A 458 11.62 -13.59 26.43
N SER A 459 12.17 -14.63 25.79
CA SER A 459 13.11 -15.56 26.43
C SER A 459 14.52 -15.26 25.94
N MET A 460 15.40 -14.83 26.85
CA MET A 460 16.79 -14.46 26.54
C MET A 460 17.76 -15.15 27.50
N THR A 461 18.95 -15.51 27.02
CA THR A 461 20.06 -15.87 27.91
C THR A 461 20.66 -14.60 28.52
N ALA A 462 20.56 -14.45 29.84
CA ALA A 462 21.19 -13.34 30.57
C ALA A 462 22.73 -13.45 30.53
N PRO A 463 23.47 -12.35 30.79
CA PRO A 463 24.95 -12.35 30.76
C PRO A 463 25.63 -13.36 31.69
N ASP A 464 24.91 -13.84 32.70
CA ASP A 464 25.34 -14.87 33.65
C ASP A 464 25.06 -16.31 33.18
N GLY A 465 24.46 -16.48 32.00
CA GLY A 465 24.19 -17.76 31.37
C GLY A 465 22.85 -18.39 31.74
N PHE A 466 21.98 -17.70 32.50
CA PHE A 466 20.64 -18.20 32.83
C PHE A 466 19.57 -17.67 31.86
N ASN A 467 18.60 -18.52 31.52
CA ASN A 467 17.46 -18.09 30.71
C ASN A 467 16.50 -17.24 31.56
N GLU A 468 16.31 -15.99 31.18
CA GLU A 468 15.32 -15.09 31.75
C GLU A 468 14.08 -15.02 30.85
N LYS A 469 12.91 -15.02 31.49
CA LYS A 469 11.62 -14.76 30.84
C LYS A 469 11.10 -13.41 31.30
N MET A 470 10.90 -12.48 30.37
CA MET A 470 10.32 -11.16 30.63
C MET A 470 8.96 -11.04 29.95
N ARG A 471 8.00 -10.38 30.62
CA ARG A 471 6.65 -10.12 30.08
C ARG A 471 6.37 -8.62 30.01
N TYR A 472 5.76 -8.19 28.91
CA TYR A 472 5.40 -6.81 28.63
C TYR A 472 3.95 -6.72 28.14
N LEU A 473 3.32 -5.56 28.34
CA LEU A 473 2.01 -5.23 27.76
C LEU A 473 2.27 -4.15 26.70
N PRO A 474 2.07 -4.43 25.40
CA PRO A 474 2.29 -3.45 24.36
C PRO A 474 1.22 -2.35 24.38
N ASP A 475 1.61 -1.14 23.96
CA ASP A 475 0.75 0.04 24.00
C ASP A 475 -0.35 0.03 22.92
N ASN A 476 -0.14 -0.69 21.80
CA ASN A 476 -1.05 -0.74 20.66
C ASN A 476 -1.30 -2.18 20.21
N PHE A 477 -2.56 -2.58 20.16
CA PHE A 477 -3.03 -3.83 19.60
C PHE A 477 -4.51 -3.71 19.26
N HIS A 478 -4.95 -4.49 18.28
CA HIS A 478 -6.34 -4.49 17.86
C HIS A 478 -6.79 -5.91 17.54
N VAL A 479 -8.01 -6.25 17.97
CA VAL A 479 -8.68 -7.47 17.53
C VAL A 479 -9.93 -7.10 16.75
N GLY A 480 -9.85 -7.27 15.43
CA GLY A 480 -10.99 -7.12 14.53
C GLY A 480 -11.82 -8.39 14.43
N ALA A 481 -12.88 -8.33 13.60
CA ALA A 481 -13.75 -9.49 13.36
C ALA A 481 -13.01 -10.67 12.70
N SER A 482 -12.14 -10.34 11.74
CA SER A 482 -11.41 -11.28 10.87
C SER A 482 -9.90 -11.27 11.09
N PHE A 483 -9.39 -10.46 12.02
CA PHE A 483 -7.94 -10.29 12.20
C PHE A 483 -7.54 -9.94 13.64
N ALA A 484 -6.26 -10.11 13.93
CA ALA A 484 -5.62 -9.60 15.13
C ALA A 484 -4.26 -8.97 14.79
N GLU A 485 -3.92 -7.92 15.52
CA GLU A 485 -2.68 -7.18 15.35
C GLU A 485 -1.89 -7.11 16.64
N GLY A 486 -0.59 -6.96 16.50
CA GLY A 486 0.29 -6.71 17.63
C GLY A 486 1.63 -6.15 17.21
N THR A 487 2.43 -5.85 18.22
CA THR A 487 3.71 -5.20 18.04
C THR A 487 4.78 -5.90 18.85
N LEU A 488 5.99 -5.92 18.31
CA LEU A 488 7.21 -6.34 18.97
C LEU A 488 8.16 -5.14 18.92
N SER A 489 8.42 -4.55 20.07
CA SER A 489 9.33 -3.43 20.18
C SER A 489 10.76 -3.86 19.84
N LYS A 490 11.55 -2.90 19.37
CA LYS A 490 12.98 -3.04 19.15
C LYS A 490 13.72 -3.63 20.36
N LYS A 491 13.29 -3.30 21.59
CA LYS A 491 13.88 -3.83 22.82
C LYS A 491 13.66 -5.33 22.95
N GLU A 492 12.49 -5.83 22.60
CA GLU A 492 12.15 -7.25 22.66
C GLU A 492 12.87 -8.06 21.57
N ILE A 493 13.13 -7.43 20.41
CA ILE A 493 13.77 -8.06 19.24
C ILE A 493 15.29 -8.14 19.35
N LYS A 494 15.93 -7.32 20.20
CA LYS A 494 17.40 -7.17 20.25
C LYS A 494 18.21 -8.46 20.46
N GLY A 495 17.60 -9.53 20.98
CA GLY A 495 18.25 -10.85 21.16
C GLY A 495 18.12 -11.79 19.96
N LEU A 496 17.41 -11.42 18.90
CA LEU A 496 17.24 -12.26 17.73
C LEU A 496 18.46 -12.20 16.81
N ASN A 497 18.71 -13.30 16.10
CA ASN A 497 19.65 -13.33 14.99
C ASN A 497 19.06 -12.58 13.78
N LYS A 498 19.92 -12.23 12.81
CA LYS A 498 19.48 -11.68 11.52
C LYS A 498 18.44 -12.58 10.84
N THR A 499 18.61 -13.89 11.00
CA THR A 499 17.67 -14.89 10.51
C THR A 499 17.02 -15.59 11.70
N ALA A 500 15.69 -15.54 11.75
CA ALA A 500 14.86 -16.22 12.74
C ALA A 500 13.77 -17.05 12.04
N PHE A 501 13.01 -17.83 12.79
CA PHE A 501 11.83 -18.54 12.30
C PHE A 501 10.56 -17.90 12.86
N LEU A 502 9.71 -17.42 11.97
CA LEU A 502 8.38 -16.90 12.29
C LEU A 502 7.37 -18.05 12.31
N ASN A 503 6.62 -18.19 13.40
CA ASN A 503 5.51 -19.11 13.54
C ASN A 503 4.27 -18.37 14.08
N ALA A 504 3.10 -18.64 13.51
CA ALA A 504 1.82 -18.04 13.85
C ALA A 504 0.84 -19.11 14.37
N ARG A 505 0.05 -18.82 15.42
CA ARG A 505 -0.94 -19.76 15.97
C ARG A 505 -2.21 -19.04 16.40
N ILE A 506 -3.34 -19.77 16.36
CA ILE A 506 -4.58 -19.45 17.07
C ILE A 506 -4.75 -20.50 18.16
N ILE A 507 -4.87 -20.06 19.40
CA ILE A 507 -5.02 -20.91 20.58
C ILE A 507 -6.31 -20.51 21.30
N ILE A 508 -7.07 -21.50 21.76
CA ILE A 508 -8.19 -21.30 22.68
C ILE A 508 -7.82 -21.88 24.05
N ASP A 509 -8.08 -21.13 25.10
CA ASP A 509 -8.04 -21.59 26.50
C ASP A 509 -9.46 -21.54 27.04
N ARG A 510 -10.01 -22.68 27.47
CA ARG A 510 -11.40 -22.76 27.96
C ARG A 510 -11.49 -22.57 29.48
N GLY A 511 -10.42 -22.13 30.15
CA GLY A 511 -10.40 -21.89 31.59
C GLY A 511 -10.38 -23.15 32.47
N ASP A 512 -10.50 -24.35 31.89
CA ASP A 512 -10.34 -25.65 32.56
C ASP A 512 -8.86 -26.07 32.70
N GLY A 513 -7.93 -25.18 32.34
CA GLY A 513 -6.49 -25.43 32.30
C GLY A 513 -6.02 -26.19 31.06
N LYS A 514 -6.91 -26.45 30.08
CA LYS A 514 -6.52 -26.99 28.78
C LYS A 514 -6.47 -25.89 27.74
N THR A 515 -5.33 -25.85 27.06
CA THR A 515 -5.13 -25.04 25.86
C THR A 515 -5.25 -25.94 24.65
N GLU A 516 -5.95 -25.46 23.63
CA GLU A 516 -6.12 -26.13 22.35
C GLU A 516 -5.62 -25.22 21.23
N VAL A 517 -4.76 -25.76 20.37
CA VAL A 517 -4.26 -25.04 19.20
C VAL A 517 -5.27 -25.25 18.08
N LEU A 518 -6.05 -24.22 17.78
CA LEU A 518 -7.06 -24.24 16.71
C LEU A 518 -6.40 -24.23 15.33
N SER A 519 -5.34 -23.43 15.19
CA SER A 519 -4.59 -23.30 13.95
C SER A 519 -3.12 -23.03 14.27
N GLU A 520 -2.22 -23.66 13.52
CA GLU A 520 -0.78 -23.42 13.63
C GLU A 520 -0.18 -23.35 12.23
N GLY A 521 0.71 -22.37 12.09
CA GLY A 521 1.45 -22.18 10.89
C GLY A 521 2.69 -23.05 10.74
N VAL A 522 3.14 -23.20 9.50
CA VAL A 522 4.47 -23.76 9.24
C VAL A 522 5.50 -22.68 9.57
N PRO A 523 6.52 -22.97 10.40
CA PRO A 523 7.59 -22.02 10.66
C PRO A 523 8.28 -21.62 9.35
N ILE A 524 8.43 -20.31 9.14
CA ILE A 524 9.06 -19.74 7.95
C ILE A 524 10.30 -18.93 8.32
N GLU A 525 11.32 -18.98 7.48
CA GLU A 525 12.51 -18.13 7.63
C GLU A 525 12.09 -16.65 7.53
N PHE A 526 12.50 -15.87 8.53
CA PHE A 526 12.20 -14.46 8.70
C PHE A 526 13.51 -13.68 8.80
N GLU A 527 13.66 -12.65 7.97
CA GLU A 527 14.81 -11.74 8.05
C GLU A 527 14.49 -10.55 8.97
N VAL A 528 15.15 -10.50 10.12
CA VAL A 528 14.98 -9.39 11.07
C VAL A 528 15.68 -8.14 10.51
N PRO A 529 14.98 -7.00 10.39
CA PRO A 529 15.57 -5.76 9.89
C PRO A 529 16.80 -5.36 10.69
N LEU A 530 17.91 -5.06 10.00
CA LEU A 530 19.18 -4.69 10.64
C LEU A 530 19.02 -3.48 11.58
N LEU A 531 18.12 -2.55 11.26
CA LEU A 531 17.83 -1.38 12.10
C LEU A 531 17.31 -1.77 13.49
N LEU A 532 16.61 -2.89 13.61
CA LEU A 532 16.02 -3.37 14.87
C LEU A 532 17.00 -4.22 15.68
N LEU A 533 18.08 -4.71 15.07
CA LEU A 533 19.14 -5.46 15.74
C LEU A 533 20.22 -4.58 16.39
N GLN A 534 20.25 -3.28 16.05
CA GLN A 534 21.20 -2.28 16.58
C GLN A 534 20.70 -1.68 17.90
#